data_AF-A0A087RQD4-F1
#
_entry.id   AF-A0A087RQD4-F1
#
_cell.length_a   1.000
_cell.length_b   1.000
_cell.length_c   1.000
_cell.angle_alpha   90.00
_cell.angle_beta   90.00
_cell.angle_gamma   90.00
#
_symmetry.space_group_name_H-M   'P 1'
#
loop_
_entity.id
_entity.type
_entity.pdbx_description
1 polymer ?
#
loop_
_entity_poly.entity_id
_entity_poly.type
_entity_poly.pdbx_seq_one_letter_code
_entity_poly.pdbx_strand_id
1 'polypeptide(L)'
;MMNATHIFTRKSNLFTIVLAAVIGLLATPVIIPHVLHGYHMIHIGIHIAGITLSVFLSILAIIAYKNLRTNKMLFTLISFLVFVAAEIVTLVDATWPTMYDLEYMTLSEVGHILILITLGMLSLGVFRND
;
A
#
# COMPACT_ATOMS: atom_id res chain seq x y z
N MET A 1 -3.59 -32.56 9.79
CA MET A 1 -3.07 -31.43 10.59
C MET A 1 -2.36 -30.46 9.64
N MET A 2 -2.92 -29.27 9.40
CA MET A 2 -2.31 -28.26 8.53
C MET A 2 -1.11 -27.63 9.24
N ASN A 3 0.08 -27.79 8.69
CA ASN A 3 1.30 -27.20 9.23
C ASN A 3 1.30 -25.69 8.91
N ALA A 4 1.39 -24.84 9.94
CA ALA A 4 1.33 -23.37 9.81
C ALA A 4 2.38 -22.82 8.81
N THR A 5 3.51 -23.50 8.67
CA THR A 5 4.59 -23.16 7.75
C THR A 5 4.18 -23.24 6.27
N HIS A 6 3.23 -24.12 5.91
CA HIS A 6 2.80 -24.31 4.52
C HIS A 6 1.79 -23.26 4.02
N ILE A 7 1.18 -22.50 4.94
CA ILE A 7 0.23 -21.43 4.63
C ILE A 7 0.99 -20.20 4.12
N PHE A 8 2.14 -19.89 4.70
CA PHE A 8 2.97 -18.74 4.31
C PHE A 8 3.85 -18.99 3.07
N THR A 9 4.01 -20.24 2.63
CA THR A 9 4.85 -20.58 1.46
C THR A 9 4.14 -20.45 0.12
N ARG A 10 2.80 -20.52 0.08
CA ARG A 10 2.04 -20.29 -1.16
C ARG A 10 1.70 -18.81 -1.32
N LYS A 11 2.23 -18.19 -2.38
CA LYS A 11 1.97 -16.78 -2.74
C LYS A 11 0.47 -16.43 -2.74
N SER A 12 -0.37 -17.36 -3.20
CA SER A 12 -1.84 -17.21 -3.21
C SER A 12 -2.43 -17.09 -1.80
N ASN A 13 -2.01 -17.95 -0.87
CA ASN A 13 -2.47 -17.90 0.53
C ASN A 13 -1.99 -16.63 1.23
N LEU A 14 -0.75 -16.21 0.96
CA LEU A 14 -0.22 -14.95 1.49
C LEU A 14 -1.06 -13.75 1.03
N PHE A 15 -1.42 -13.71 -0.26
CA PHE A 15 -2.29 -12.66 -0.80
C PHE A 15 -3.65 -12.64 -0.09
N THR A 16 -4.30 -13.79 0.07
CA THR A 16 -5.60 -13.89 0.75
C THR A 16 -5.53 -13.42 2.20
N ILE A 17 -4.46 -13.74 2.93
CA ILE A 17 -4.27 -13.30 4.33
C ILE A 17 -4.08 -11.79 4.39
N VAL A 18 -3.22 -11.22 3.54
CA VAL A 18 -3.00 -9.77 3.49
C VAL A 18 -4.30 -9.06 3.14
N LEU A 19 -5.03 -9.55 2.13
CA LEU A 19 -6.33 -9.04 1.74
C LEU A 19 -7.32 -9.06 2.91
N ALA A 20 -7.49 -10.19 3.58
CA ALA A 20 -8.39 -10.32 4.72
C ALA A 20 -7.99 -9.41 5.89
N ALA A 21 -6.68 -9.27 6.16
CA ALA A 21 -6.17 -8.42 7.23
C ALA A 21 -6.38 -6.92 6.94
N VAL A 22 -6.04 -6.46 5.73
CA VAL A 22 -6.17 -5.04 5.34
C VAL A 22 -7.64 -4.66 5.25
N ILE A 23 -8.48 -5.48 4.60
CA ILE A 23 -9.92 -5.24 4.57
C ILE A 23 -10.49 -5.28 5.99
N GLY A 24 -10.15 -6.28 6.79
CA GLY A 24 -10.65 -6.39 8.17
C GLY A 24 -10.29 -5.17 9.04
N LEU A 25 -9.09 -4.62 8.87
CA LEU A 25 -8.60 -3.47 9.65
C LEU A 25 -9.17 -2.13 9.16
N LEU A 26 -9.27 -1.93 7.84
CA LEU A 26 -9.66 -0.65 7.25
C LEU A 26 -11.16 -0.54 7.00
N ALA A 27 -11.85 -1.64 6.72
CA ALA A 27 -13.27 -1.61 6.39
C ALA A 27 -14.11 -1.03 7.53
N THR A 28 -13.83 -1.38 8.78
CA THR A 28 -14.66 -0.95 9.92
C THR A 28 -14.60 0.57 10.17
N PRO A 29 -13.42 1.19 10.39
CA PRO A 29 -13.37 2.62 10.68
C PRO A 29 -13.66 3.51 9.46
N VAL A 30 -13.40 3.03 8.24
CA VAL A 30 -13.52 3.85 7.03
C VAL A 30 -14.91 3.74 6.38
N ILE A 31 -15.49 2.54 6.32
CA ILE A 31 -16.77 2.33 5.62
C ILE A 31 -17.96 2.83 6.44
N ILE A 32 -17.99 2.58 7.76
CA ILE A 32 -19.11 2.97 8.64
C ILE A 32 -19.50 4.46 8.53
N PRO A 33 -18.57 5.43 8.55
CA PRO A 33 -18.95 6.84 8.39
C PRO A 33 -19.39 7.22 6.97
N HIS A 34 -19.06 6.41 5.96
CA HIS A 34 -19.23 6.75 4.54
C HIS A 34 -20.32 5.96 3.81
N VAL A 35 -21.00 5.00 4.46
CA VAL A 35 -22.08 4.19 3.84
C VAL A 35 -23.23 5.05 3.30
N LEU A 36 -23.41 6.26 3.82
CA LEU A 36 -24.50 7.17 3.45
C LEU A 36 -24.11 8.25 2.42
N HIS A 37 -22.82 8.34 2.04
CA HIS A 37 -22.30 9.34 1.09
C HIS A 37 -21.68 8.64 -0.12
N GLY A 38 -22.53 8.13 -1.03
CA GLY A 38 -22.16 7.18 -2.08
C GLY A 38 -21.07 7.61 -3.07
N TYR A 39 -20.82 8.91 -3.26
CA TYR A 39 -19.82 9.39 -4.24
C TYR A 39 -18.37 9.19 -3.77
N HIS A 40 -18.12 9.13 -2.45
CA HIS A 40 -16.77 8.93 -1.90
C HIS A 40 -16.38 7.46 -1.77
N MET A 41 -17.34 6.53 -1.84
CA MET A 41 -17.12 5.12 -1.54
C MET A 41 -16.20 4.42 -2.57
N ILE A 42 -16.35 4.74 -3.85
CA ILE A 42 -15.51 4.14 -4.90
C ILE A 42 -14.06 4.63 -4.77
N HIS A 43 -13.87 5.94 -4.54
CA HIS A 43 -12.55 6.54 -4.38
C HIS A 43 -11.79 5.93 -3.18
N ILE A 44 -12.47 5.82 -2.04
CA ILE A 44 -11.96 5.13 -0.84
C ILE A 44 -11.62 3.66 -1.14
N GLY A 45 -12.49 2.96 -1.86
CA GLY A 45 -12.29 1.55 -2.21
C GLY A 45 -11.04 1.32 -3.07
N ILE A 46 -10.75 2.24 -3.99
CA ILE A 46 -9.53 2.18 -4.83
C ILE A 46 -8.29 2.32 -3.95
N HIS A 47 -8.29 3.24 -2.98
CA HIS A 47 -7.16 3.38 -2.07
C HIS A 47 -6.96 2.15 -1.17
N ILE A 48 -8.04 1.56 -0.65
CA ILE A 48 -7.95 0.31 0.13
C ILE A 48 -7.37 -0.84 -0.73
N ALA A 49 -7.77 -0.93 -2.01
CA ALA A 49 -7.20 -1.89 -2.94
C ALA A 49 -5.71 -1.61 -3.21
N GLY A 50 -5.34 -0.35 -3.39
CA GLY A 50 -3.97 0.13 -3.55
C GLY A 50 -3.08 -0.26 -2.35
N ILE A 51 -3.53 0.04 -1.12
CA ILE A 51 -2.85 -0.37 0.12
C ILE A 51 -2.66 -1.87 0.17
N THR A 52 -3.73 -2.64 -0.10
CA THR A 52 -3.68 -4.11 -0.05
C THR A 52 -2.63 -4.66 -0.99
N LEU A 53 -2.64 -4.21 -2.25
CA LEU A 53 -1.69 -4.66 -3.26
C LEU A 53 -0.27 -4.24 -2.89
N SER A 54 -0.09 -3.00 -2.45
CA SER A 54 1.21 -2.45 -2.09
C SER A 54 1.85 -3.15 -0.89
N VAL A 55 1.07 -3.48 0.15
CA VAL A 55 1.51 -4.27 1.30
C VAL A 55 1.92 -5.68 0.85
N PHE A 56 1.11 -6.33 0.01
CA PHE A 56 1.44 -7.65 -0.53
C PHE A 56 2.75 -7.63 -1.32
N LEU A 57 2.91 -6.66 -2.23
CA LEU A 57 4.12 -6.50 -3.02
C LEU A 57 5.34 -6.15 -2.17
N SER A 58 5.16 -5.36 -1.10
CA SER A 58 6.22 -5.09 -0.11
C SER A 58 6.70 -6.37 0.56
N ILE A 59 5.78 -7.26 0.97
CA ILE A 59 6.15 -8.55 1.58
C ILE A 59 6.91 -9.43 0.56
N LEU A 60 6.45 -9.49 -0.70
CA LEU A 60 7.17 -10.21 -1.75
C LEU A 60 8.56 -9.64 -1.99
N ALA A 61 8.71 -8.31 -2.00
CA ALA A 61 9.99 -7.64 -2.16
C ALA A 61 10.93 -7.89 -0.96
N ILE A 62 10.41 -7.95 0.27
CA ILE A 62 11.19 -8.37 1.46
C ILE A 62 11.71 -9.79 1.31
N ILE A 63 10.85 -10.73 0.89
CA ILE A 63 11.24 -12.14 0.69
C ILE A 63 12.30 -12.23 -0.41
N ALA A 64 12.11 -11.54 -1.54
CA ALA A 64 13.06 -11.53 -2.64
C ALA A 64 14.40 -10.91 -2.23
N TYR A 65 14.38 -9.80 -1.48
CA TYR A 65 15.58 -9.16 -0.96
C TYR A 65 16.35 -10.06 -0.01
N LYS A 66 15.67 -10.80 0.88
CA LYS A 66 16.32 -11.77 1.77
C LYS A 66 17.06 -12.88 1.01
N ASN A 67 16.55 -13.29 -0.14
CA ASN A 67 17.11 -14.38 -0.95
C ASN A 67 18.23 -13.90 -1.90
N LEU A 68 18.05 -12.75 -2.56
CA LEU A 68 18.96 -12.27 -3.61
C LEU A 68 19.95 -11.22 -3.09
N ARG A 69 19.57 -10.43 -2.08
CA ARG A 69 20.34 -9.32 -1.50
C ARG A 69 20.86 -8.28 -2.51
N THR A 70 20.17 -8.09 -3.64
CA THR A 70 20.53 -7.08 -4.64
C THR A 70 19.96 -5.70 -4.28
N ASN A 71 20.61 -4.62 -4.71
CA ASN A 71 20.08 -3.29 -4.49
C ASN A 71 18.81 -3.06 -5.32
N LYS A 72 18.72 -3.69 -6.51
CA LYS A 72 17.46 -3.76 -7.27
C LYS A 72 16.25 -4.11 -6.41
N MET A 73 16.34 -5.20 -5.63
CA MET A 73 15.24 -5.62 -4.76
C MET A 73 15.00 -4.63 -3.60
N LEU A 74 16.05 -3.97 -3.10
CA LEU A 74 15.93 -2.95 -2.06
C LEU A 74 15.19 -1.71 -2.55
N PHE A 75 15.53 -1.18 -3.73
CA PHE A 75 14.83 -0.04 -4.32
C PHE A 75 13.37 -0.38 -4.59
N THR A 76 13.09 -1.57 -5.13
CA THR A 76 11.71 -2.06 -5.32
C THR A 76 10.94 -2.15 -4.00
N LEU A 77 11.56 -2.66 -2.93
CA LEU A 77 10.95 -2.70 -1.61
C LEU A 77 10.61 -1.29 -1.09
N ILE A 78 11.57 -0.37 -1.11
CA ILE A 78 11.36 1.00 -0.63
C ILE A 78 10.25 1.67 -1.45
N SER A 79 10.19 1.43 -2.77
CA SER A 79 9.15 1.97 -3.63
C SER A 79 7.75 1.56 -3.20
N PHE A 80 7.55 0.26 -2.90
CA PHE A 80 6.26 -0.23 -2.42
C PHE A 80 5.94 0.28 -1.01
N LEU A 81 6.92 0.41 -0.12
CA LEU A 81 6.69 1.01 1.20
C LEU A 81 6.27 2.49 1.11
N VAL A 82 6.92 3.27 0.24
CA VAL A 82 6.51 4.65 -0.05
C VAL A 82 5.12 4.67 -0.66
N PHE A 83 4.78 3.70 -1.51
CA PHE A 83 3.45 3.62 -2.10
C PHE A 83 2.36 3.28 -1.06
N VAL A 84 2.66 2.43 -0.08
CA VAL A 84 1.77 2.22 1.09
C VAL A 84 1.53 3.54 1.82
N ALA A 85 2.59 4.32 2.08
CA ALA A 85 2.46 5.60 2.76
C ALA A 85 1.62 6.60 1.93
N ALA A 86 1.84 6.66 0.62
CA ALA A 86 1.06 7.50 -0.29
C ALA A 86 -0.44 7.18 -0.22
N GLU A 87 -0.79 5.91 -0.34
CA GLU A 87 -2.18 5.46 -0.33
C GLU A 87 -2.86 5.67 1.04
N ILE A 88 -2.11 5.56 2.15
CA ILE A 88 -2.63 5.89 3.49
C ILE A 88 -2.93 7.39 3.59
N VAL A 89 -2.01 8.23 3.12
CA VAL A 89 -2.18 9.71 3.12
C VAL A 89 -3.41 10.11 2.32
N THR A 90 -3.56 9.59 1.10
CA THR A 90 -4.73 9.89 0.26
C THR A 90 -6.02 9.25 0.77
N LEU A 91 -5.95 8.11 1.45
CA LEU A 91 -7.11 7.51 2.13
C LEU A 91 -7.59 8.38 3.29
N VAL A 92 -6.67 8.93 4.09
CA VAL A 92 -7.00 9.84 5.19
C VAL A 92 -7.66 11.10 4.64
N ASP A 93 -7.09 11.69 3.60
CA ASP A 93 -7.68 12.86 2.92
C ASP A 93 -9.07 12.55 2.34
N ALA A 94 -9.24 11.38 1.71
CA ALA A 94 -10.54 10.96 1.17
C ALA A 94 -11.60 10.70 2.25
N THR A 95 -11.19 10.36 3.48
CA THR A 95 -12.09 10.04 4.60
C THR A 95 -12.40 11.27 5.44
N TRP A 96 -11.43 12.18 5.60
CA TRP A 96 -11.58 13.44 6.32
C TRP A 96 -10.96 14.58 5.53
N PRO A 97 -11.65 15.03 4.46
CA PRO A 97 -11.14 16.11 3.62
C PRO A 97 -10.83 17.35 4.46
N THR A 98 -9.72 18.01 4.14
CA THR A 98 -9.24 19.27 4.74
C THR A 98 -8.93 19.28 6.25
N MET A 99 -9.24 18.20 6.98
CA MET A 99 -9.03 18.11 8.43
C MET A 99 -7.54 18.00 8.81
N TYR A 100 -6.72 17.45 7.92
CA TYR A 100 -5.31 17.15 8.15
C TYR A 100 -4.39 17.81 7.11
N ASP A 101 -4.87 18.85 6.44
CA ASP A 101 -4.05 19.64 5.52
C ASP A 101 -2.91 20.35 6.28
N LEU A 102 -1.80 20.54 5.57
CA LEU A 102 -0.68 21.35 6.04
C LEU A 102 -0.95 22.81 5.68
N GLU A 103 -0.37 23.74 6.44
CA GLU A 103 -0.56 25.19 6.25
C GLU A 103 -0.30 25.67 4.81
N TYR A 104 0.63 25.01 4.10
CA TYR A 104 1.05 25.38 2.74
C TYR A 104 0.74 24.33 1.68
N MET A 105 0.11 23.20 2.04
CA MET A 105 -0.09 22.08 1.12
C MET A 105 -1.23 21.17 1.58
N THR A 106 -2.07 20.74 0.66
CA THR A 106 -3.13 19.77 0.94
C THR A 106 -2.57 18.37 1.16
N LEU A 107 -3.24 17.56 1.95
CA LEU A 107 -2.82 16.18 2.19
C LEU A 107 -2.85 15.35 0.89
N SER A 108 -3.75 15.68 -0.03
CA SER A 108 -3.80 15.13 -1.39
C SER A 108 -2.50 15.37 -2.18
N GLU A 109 -1.96 16.59 -2.15
CA GLU A 109 -0.70 16.93 -2.82
C GLU A 109 0.49 16.17 -2.23
N VAL A 110 0.53 15.99 -0.91
CA VAL A 110 1.54 15.14 -0.24
C VAL A 110 1.46 13.70 -0.79
N GLY A 111 0.25 13.15 -0.89
CA GLY A 111 0.01 11.85 -1.50
C GLY A 111 0.55 11.74 -2.92
N HIS A 112 0.28 12.73 -3.78
CA HIS A 112 0.79 12.78 -5.15
C HIS A 112 2.32 12.85 -5.22
N ILE A 113 2.97 13.63 -4.35
CA ILE A 113 4.43 13.69 -4.27
C ILE A 113 5.01 12.33 -3.89
N LEU A 114 4.39 11.63 -2.92
CA LEU A 114 4.82 10.29 -2.54
C LEU A 114 4.67 9.29 -3.70
N ILE A 115 3.61 9.37 -4.50
CA ILE A 115 3.45 8.55 -5.71
C ILE A 115 4.57 8.83 -6.72
N LEU A 116 4.95 10.10 -6.91
CA LEU A 116 6.09 10.45 -7.78
C LEU A 116 7.41 9.87 -7.26
N ILE A 117 7.62 9.90 -5.94
CA ILE A 117 8.79 9.28 -5.30
C ILE A 117 8.77 7.76 -5.51
N THR A 118 7.62 7.10 -5.36
CA THR A 118 7.45 5.67 -5.66
C THR A 118 7.87 5.36 -7.09
N LEU A 119 7.39 6.13 -8.08
CA LEU A 119 7.74 5.91 -9.48
C LEU A 119 9.25 6.10 -9.72
N GLY A 120 9.85 7.14 -9.14
CA GLY A 120 11.29 7.39 -9.23
C GLY A 120 12.11 6.26 -8.62
N MET A 121 11.75 5.79 -7.43
CA MET A 121 12.44 4.68 -6.75
C MET A 121 12.24 3.36 -7.50
N LEU A 122 11.06 3.13 -8.07
CA LEU A 122 10.76 1.91 -8.81
C LEU A 122 11.57 1.87 -10.11
N SER A 123 11.64 3.01 -10.81
CA SER A 123 12.51 3.23 -11.97
C SER A 123 13.97 2.90 -11.65
N LEU A 124 14.50 3.44 -10.55
CA LEU A 124 15.88 3.16 -10.11
C LEU A 124 16.10 1.67 -9.83
N GLY A 125 15.11 0.97 -9.26
CA GLY A 125 15.17 -0.48 -9.10
C GLY A 125 15.17 -1.21 -10.45
N VAL A 126 14.21 -0.93 -11.32
CA VAL A 126 14.02 -1.66 -12.59
C VAL A 126 15.23 -1.56 -13.51
N PHE A 127 15.83 -0.37 -13.64
CA PHE A 127 16.96 -0.14 -14.54
C PHE A 127 18.32 -0.51 -13.94
N ARG A 128 18.37 -0.96 -12.69
CA ARG A 128 19.62 -1.37 -12.07
C ARG A 128 20.08 -2.72 -12.62
N ASN A 129 21.38 -2.81 -12.89
CA ASN A 129 22.02 -3.95 -13.54
C ASN A 129 22.92 -4.74 -12.59
N ASP A 130 22.57 -4.74 -11.30
CA ASP A 130 23.24 -5.51 -10.25
C ASP A 130 22.60 -6.87 -9.98
#